data_AF-A0A418IQK7-F1
#
_entry.id   AF-A0A418IQK7-F1
#
_cell.length_a   1.000
_cell.length_b   1.000
_cell.length_c   1.000
_cell.angle_alpha   90.00
_cell.angle_beta   90.00
_cell.angle_gamma   90.00
#
_symmetry.space_group_name_H-M   'P 1'
#
loop_
_entity.id
_entity.type
_entity.pdbx_description
1 polymer ?
#
loop_
_entity_poly.entity_id
_entity_poly.type
_entity_poly.pdbx_seq_one_letter_code
_entity_poly.pdbx_strand_id
1 'polypeptide(L)'
;MCSNILKIGLVAAPGVTEKIAYHLKKELPELLASYFSEDNEWQIETIIDPLTGSAETVQKIFRKISDYQNNNEWQYTIGLTDLPIIRNGNAVAFDINSSNGASLISIPSYGWRPIKKRLQRSILGIIEAINEYKDSTMKQMEVEDESEQQLNAQFPFSNLVTKTEYFKDTNSQHTLYYVSSSTKGSFRLISGMTFANNPFNMLKSLSNIVAIAFTTGAFGIVFTTMWNLSFVYSAWRMLLIMLVAILGMMVWIIVAHNLWESPTESNNKQITMLYNLTTTLTLTVSIVFYYLILFCLFLLASLVVLPPDYLGQTLQLKGSANFITYINLAWFATSISTVAGAIGAGLNNESQILESTYGYRQKQRYQKMDEDEKERAEREEDAQDAIKTKKQESEAKAKEYNNSN
;
A
#
# COMPACT_ATOMS: atom_id res chain seq x y z
N MET A 1 -12.39 -20.30 -36.78
CA MET A 1 -13.28 -20.35 -35.59
C MET A 1 -13.30 -18.95 -35.02
N CYS A 2 -14.46 -18.38 -34.71
CA CYS A 2 -14.51 -17.07 -34.06
C CYS A 2 -14.14 -17.26 -32.59
N SER A 3 -13.02 -16.66 -32.15
CA SER A 3 -12.65 -16.60 -30.74
C SER A 3 -13.72 -15.84 -29.96
N ASN A 4 -14.14 -16.37 -28.81
CA ASN A 4 -15.05 -15.67 -27.93
C ASN A 4 -14.25 -14.66 -27.11
N ILE A 5 -14.58 -13.36 -27.21
CA ILE A 5 -13.84 -12.31 -26.51
C ILE A 5 -14.44 -12.13 -25.12
N LEU A 6 -13.65 -12.41 -24.09
CA LEU A 6 -14.00 -12.20 -22.69
C LEU A 6 -13.23 -11.01 -22.13
N LYS A 7 -13.97 -10.04 -21.59
CA LYS A 7 -13.41 -8.82 -20.99
C LYS A 7 -13.39 -8.92 -19.47
N ILE A 8 -12.22 -8.61 -18.90
CA ILE A 8 -12.05 -8.43 -17.46
C ILE A 8 -11.72 -6.98 -17.18
N GLY A 9 -12.50 -6.37 -16.30
CA GLY A 9 -12.20 -5.06 -15.74
C GLY A 9 -11.39 -5.15 -14.45
N LEU A 10 -10.22 -4.52 -14.44
CA LEU A 10 -9.45 -4.27 -13.22
C LEU A 10 -9.69 -2.85 -12.74
N VAL A 11 -10.31 -2.68 -11.56
CA VAL A 11 -10.52 -1.37 -10.95
C VAL A 11 -9.52 -1.18 -9.82
N ALA A 12 -8.61 -0.24 -9.93
CA ALA A 12 -7.50 -0.10 -8.98
C ALA A 12 -7.40 1.31 -8.41
N ALA A 13 -6.97 1.42 -7.16
CA ALA A 13 -6.70 2.72 -6.57
C ALA A 13 -5.40 3.33 -7.15
N PRO A 14 -5.25 4.67 -7.19
CA PRO A 14 -4.00 5.31 -7.60
C PRO A 14 -2.81 4.84 -6.75
N GLY A 15 -1.63 4.71 -7.38
CA GLY A 15 -0.36 4.39 -6.69
C GLY A 15 0.11 2.95 -6.86
N VAL A 16 0.11 2.15 -5.77
CA VAL A 16 0.70 0.79 -5.79
C VAL A 16 -0.19 -0.20 -6.53
N THR A 17 -1.50 -0.16 -6.27
CA THR A 17 -2.53 -0.96 -6.93
C THR A 17 -2.60 -0.67 -8.43
N GLU A 18 -2.48 0.59 -8.84
CA GLU A 18 -2.36 1.01 -10.24
C GLU A 18 -1.19 0.34 -10.96
N LYS A 19 0.02 0.39 -10.38
CA LYS A 19 1.21 -0.28 -10.94
C LYS A 19 1.02 -1.79 -11.06
N ILE A 20 0.30 -2.39 -10.11
CA ILE A 20 -0.04 -3.82 -10.14
C ILE A 20 -1.06 -4.11 -11.24
N ALA A 21 -2.11 -3.30 -11.39
CA ALA A 21 -3.13 -3.45 -12.42
C ALA A 21 -2.53 -3.37 -13.83
N TYR A 22 -1.64 -2.42 -14.09
CA TYR A 22 -0.96 -2.33 -15.39
C TYR A 22 -0.05 -3.51 -15.70
N HIS A 23 0.53 -4.12 -14.67
CA HIS A 23 1.32 -5.33 -14.84
C HIS A 23 0.43 -6.55 -15.11
N LEU A 24 -0.65 -6.70 -14.36
CA LEU A 24 -1.65 -7.75 -14.55
C LEU A 24 -2.30 -7.67 -15.93
N LYS A 25 -2.61 -6.47 -16.42
CA LYS A 25 -3.13 -6.24 -17.78
C LYS A 25 -2.26 -6.87 -18.87
N LYS A 26 -0.95 -6.93 -18.67
CA LYS A 26 0.00 -7.50 -19.64
C LYS A 26 0.14 -9.01 -19.52
N GLU A 27 0.07 -9.56 -18.30
CA GLU A 27 0.41 -10.97 -18.04
C GLU A 27 -0.81 -11.89 -17.90
N LEU A 28 -2.00 -11.36 -17.53
CA LEU A 28 -3.21 -12.17 -17.36
C LEU A 28 -3.76 -12.79 -18.65
N PRO A 29 -3.76 -12.13 -19.82
CA PRO A 29 -4.37 -12.71 -21.02
C PRO A 29 -3.83 -14.11 -21.36
N GLU A 30 -2.50 -14.25 -21.40
CA GLU A 30 -1.82 -15.51 -21.70
C GLU A 30 -2.09 -16.57 -20.63
N LEU A 31 -2.04 -16.17 -19.36
CA LEU A 31 -2.32 -17.06 -18.23
C LEU A 31 -3.75 -17.59 -18.27
N LEU A 32 -4.73 -16.73 -18.54
CA LEU A 32 -6.16 -17.09 -18.58
C LEU A 32 -6.48 -17.99 -19.77
N ALA A 33 -5.93 -17.69 -20.95
CA ALA A 33 -6.07 -18.52 -22.13
C ALA A 33 -5.52 -19.94 -21.88
N SER A 34 -4.35 -20.04 -21.24
CA SER A 34 -3.75 -21.34 -20.92
C SER A 34 -4.53 -22.16 -19.88
N TYR A 35 -5.30 -21.51 -19.02
CA TYR A 35 -6.01 -22.18 -17.91
C TYR A 35 -7.45 -22.57 -18.24
N PHE A 36 -8.22 -21.69 -18.89
CA PHE A 36 -9.65 -21.91 -19.12
C PHE A 36 -9.97 -22.50 -20.50
N SER A 37 -9.40 -21.94 -21.58
CA SER A 37 -9.50 -22.47 -22.95
C SER A 37 -8.70 -21.57 -23.89
N GLU A 38 -7.95 -22.18 -24.81
CA GLU A 38 -7.21 -21.47 -25.88
C GLU A 38 -8.15 -20.80 -26.90
N ASP A 39 -9.42 -21.21 -26.96
CA ASP A 39 -10.41 -20.65 -27.90
C ASP A 39 -10.97 -19.29 -27.44
N ASN A 40 -10.72 -18.89 -26.18
CA ASN A 40 -11.17 -17.63 -25.60
C ASN A 40 -10.07 -16.57 -25.70
N GLU A 41 -10.41 -15.42 -26.27
CA GLU A 41 -9.53 -14.25 -26.26
C GLU A 41 -9.82 -13.40 -25.02
N TRP A 42 -8.84 -13.23 -24.14
CA TRP A 42 -9.00 -12.49 -22.90
C TRP A 42 -8.49 -11.05 -23.04
N GLN A 43 -9.40 -10.08 -22.95
CA GLN A 43 -9.08 -8.66 -22.97
C GLN A 43 -9.15 -8.08 -21.56
N ILE A 44 -8.03 -7.51 -21.09
CA ILE A 44 -7.95 -6.88 -19.76
C ILE A 44 -8.02 -5.36 -19.90
N GLU A 45 -9.03 -4.77 -19.29
CA GLU A 45 -9.21 -3.32 -19.20
C GLU A 45 -8.93 -2.86 -17.77
N THR A 46 -8.47 -1.61 -17.62
CA THR A 46 -8.03 -1.07 -16.34
C THR A 46 -8.65 0.30 -16.13
N ILE A 47 -9.33 0.50 -15.01
CA ILE A 47 -9.83 1.79 -14.56
C ILE A 47 -9.13 2.16 -13.26
N ILE A 48 -8.60 3.38 -13.18
CA ILE A 48 -7.99 3.90 -11.96
C ILE A 48 -9.01 4.77 -11.25
N ASP A 49 -9.46 4.32 -10.08
CA ASP A 49 -10.51 4.97 -9.31
C ASP A 49 -10.11 5.14 -7.83
N PRO A 50 -9.99 6.38 -7.33
CA PRO A 50 -9.71 6.68 -5.92
C PRO A 50 -10.62 5.96 -4.93
N LEU A 51 -11.87 5.70 -5.30
CA LEU A 51 -12.88 5.11 -4.41
C LEU A 51 -12.51 3.69 -3.98
N THR A 52 -11.82 2.93 -4.82
CA THR A 52 -11.33 1.59 -4.44
C THR A 52 -10.24 1.64 -3.38
N GLY A 53 -9.70 2.82 -3.07
CA GLY A 53 -8.69 3.05 -2.05
C GLY A 53 -9.06 4.06 -0.97
N SER A 54 -10.31 4.54 -0.91
CA SER A 54 -10.77 5.35 0.21
C SER A 54 -11.30 4.43 1.31
N ALA A 55 -11.22 4.84 2.59
CA ALA A 55 -11.86 4.08 3.67
C ALA A 55 -13.38 4.28 3.69
N GLU A 56 -13.97 4.40 2.50
CA GLU A 56 -15.39 4.23 2.30
C GLU A 56 -15.78 2.81 2.68
N THR A 57 -17.05 2.63 3.02
CA THR A 57 -17.57 1.31 3.31
C THR A 57 -17.42 0.44 2.06
N VAL A 58 -16.99 -0.82 2.24
CA VAL A 58 -16.84 -1.85 1.18
C VAL A 58 -18.03 -1.86 0.21
N GLN A 59 -19.22 -1.53 0.71
CA GLN A 59 -20.48 -1.40 -0.02
C GLN A 59 -20.46 -0.33 -1.12
N LYS A 60 -19.94 0.88 -0.84
CA LYS A 60 -19.80 1.93 -1.87
C LYS A 60 -18.82 1.50 -2.96
N ILE A 61 -17.78 0.75 -2.58
CA ILE A 61 -16.80 0.18 -3.50
C ILE A 61 -17.50 -0.80 -4.46
N PHE A 62 -18.29 -1.74 -3.95
CA PHE A 62 -19.02 -2.70 -4.78
C PHE A 62 -20.05 -2.06 -5.70
N ARG A 63 -20.76 -1.03 -5.25
CA ARG A 63 -21.70 -0.29 -6.11
C ARG A 63 -20.96 0.28 -7.32
N LYS A 64 -19.85 0.99 -7.10
CA LYS A 64 -19.08 1.61 -8.19
C LYS A 64 -18.41 0.58 -9.10
N ILE A 65 -17.87 -0.51 -8.54
CA ILE A 65 -17.33 -1.63 -9.33
C ILE A 65 -18.42 -2.24 -10.23
N SER A 66 -19.63 -2.41 -9.71
CA SER A 66 -20.77 -2.94 -10.47
C SER A 66 -21.21 -1.98 -11.58
N ASP A 67 -21.19 -0.67 -11.31
CA ASP A 67 -21.49 0.34 -12.33
C ASP A 67 -20.47 0.28 -13.49
N TYR A 68 -19.17 0.12 -13.19
CA TYR A 68 -18.16 -0.08 -14.24
C TYR A 68 -18.36 -1.37 -15.03
N GLN A 69 -18.73 -2.46 -14.36
CA GLN A 69 -19.01 -3.73 -15.03
C GLN A 69 -20.11 -3.56 -16.09
N ASN A 70 -21.21 -2.93 -15.71
CA ASN A 70 -22.37 -2.74 -16.58
C ASN A 70 -22.06 -1.76 -17.72
N ASN A 71 -21.40 -0.64 -17.42
CA ASN A 71 -21.13 0.41 -18.42
C ASN A 71 -20.09 0.01 -19.48
N ASN A 72 -19.24 -0.97 -19.20
CA ASN A 72 -18.18 -1.43 -20.11
C ASN A 72 -18.42 -2.86 -20.64
N GLU A 73 -19.58 -3.45 -20.34
CA GLU A 73 -19.95 -4.81 -20.75
C GLU A 73 -18.92 -5.87 -20.37
N TRP A 74 -18.32 -5.73 -19.17
CA TRP A 74 -17.32 -6.66 -18.66
C TRP A 74 -17.97 -7.93 -18.11
N GLN A 75 -17.41 -9.09 -18.46
CA GLN A 75 -17.87 -10.39 -17.95
C GLN A 75 -17.43 -10.63 -16.51
N TYR A 76 -16.27 -10.08 -16.14
CA TYR A 76 -15.72 -10.13 -14.78
C TYR A 76 -15.17 -8.77 -14.38
N THR A 77 -15.35 -8.39 -13.12
CA THR A 77 -14.76 -7.17 -12.58
C THR A 77 -14.06 -7.45 -11.27
N ILE A 78 -12.80 -7.06 -11.16
CA ILE A 78 -11.95 -7.29 -9.99
C ILE A 78 -11.39 -5.94 -9.52
N GLY A 79 -11.88 -5.50 -8.36
CA GLY A 79 -11.34 -4.38 -7.62
C GLY A 79 -10.04 -4.76 -6.91
N LEU A 80 -9.04 -3.89 -6.96
CA LEU A 80 -7.79 -4.00 -6.23
C LEU A 80 -7.68 -2.83 -5.24
N THR A 81 -7.73 -3.13 -3.95
CA THR A 81 -7.57 -2.13 -2.89
C THR A 81 -6.25 -2.30 -2.15
N ASP A 82 -5.59 -1.19 -1.85
CA ASP A 82 -4.45 -1.13 -0.94
C ASP A 82 -4.89 -0.93 0.51
N LEU A 83 -6.19 -0.90 0.80
CA LEU A 83 -6.71 -0.80 2.16
C LEU A 83 -6.96 -2.18 2.80
N PRO A 84 -6.83 -2.28 4.13
CA PRO A 84 -7.30 -3.45 4.87
C PRO A 84 -8.81 -3.58 4.74
N ILE A 85 -9.28 -4.80 4.50
CA ILE A 85 -10.68 -5.15 4.75
C ILE A 85 -10.72 -5.99 6.03
N ILE A 86 -11.43 -5.50 7.04
CA ILE A 86 -11.58 -6.17 8.33
C ILE A 86 -13.06 -6.32 8.64
N ARG A 87 -13.48 -7.55 8.94
CA ARG A 87 -14.85 -7.86 9.41
C ARG A 87 -14.78 -8.80 10.59
N ASN A 88 -15.56 -8.51 11.63
CA ASN A 88 -15.62 -9.31 12.86
C ASN A 88 -14.23 -9.59 13.46
N GLY A 89 -13.31 -8.61 13.37
CA GLY A 89 -11.92 -8.74 13.87
C GLY A 89 -10.98 -9.59 13.01
N ASN A 90 -11.44 -10.10 11.87
CA ASN A 90 -10.64 -10.91 10.95
C ASN A 90 -10.36 -10.16 9.65
N ALA A 91 -9.18 -10.36 9.09
CA ALA A 91 -8.80 -9.83 7.79
C ALA A 91 -9.57 -10.57 6.69
N VAL A 92 -10.14 -9.83 5.74
CA VAL A 92 -10.78 -10.37 4.54
C VAL A 92 -9.81 -10.18 3.37
N ALA A 93 -9.47 -11.29 2.71
CA ALA A 93 -8.59 -11.27 1.55
C ALA A 93 -9.36 -10.99 0.25
N PHE A 94 -10.51 -11.64 0.12
CA PHE A 94 -11.40 -11.55 -1.04
C PHE A 94 -12.83 -11.36 -0.60
N ASP A 95 -13.57 -10.58 -1.37
CA ASP A 95 -15.02 -10.43 -1.26
C ASP A 95 -15.59 -10.58 -2.68
N ILE A 96 -16.45 -11.57 -2.90
CA ILE A 96 -17.06 -11.88 -4.21
C ILE A 96 -18.56 -11.68 -4.08
N ASN A 97 -19.12 -10.76 -4.86
CA ASN A 97 -20.57 -10.60 -4.97
C ASN A 97 -21.15 -11.77 -5.77
N SER A 98 -21.96 -12.62 -5.13
CA SER A 98 -22.51 -13.82 -5.75
C SER A 98 -23.54 -13.51 -6.86
N SER A 99 -24.09 -12.29 -6.91
CA SER A 99 -25.11 -11.95 -7.91
C SER A 99 -24.54 -11.60 -9.28
N ASN A 100 -23.42 -10.87 -9.33
CA ASN A 100 -22.83 -10.38 -10.58
C ASN A 100 -21.36 -10.76 -10.77
N GLY A 101 -20.73 -11.44 -9.79
CA GLY A 101 -19.33 -11.83 -9.82
C GLY A 101 -18.34 -10.68 -9.61
N ALA A 102 -18.82 -9.46 -9.36
CA ALA A 102 -17.94 -8.35 -8.98
C ALA A 102 -17.15 -8.76 -7.74
N SER A 103 -15.83 -8.59 -7.78
CA SER A 103 -14.92 -9.09 -6.75
C SER A 103 -14.01 -7.97 -6.26
N LEU A 104 -13.58 -8.04 -5.00
CA LEU A 104 -12.64 -7.10 -4.40
C LEU A 104 -11.51 -7.86 -3.71
N ILE A 105 -10.27 -7.47 -4.02
CA ILE A 105 -9.05 -8.05 -3.45
C ILE A 105 -8.38 -7.02 -2.55
N SER A 106 -8.22 -7.35 -1.26
CA SER A 106 -7.39 -6.57 -0.33
C SER A 106 -5.93 -6.98 -0.49
N ILE A 107 -5.13 -6.16 -1.16
CA ILE A 107 -3.70 -6.45 -1.36
C ILE A 107 -2.93 -6.60 -0.03
N PRO A 108 -3.18 -5.80 1.02
CA PRO A 108 -2.50 -5.98 2.31
C PRO A 108 -2.67 -7.36 2.93
N SER A 109 -3.77 -8.07 2.65
CA SER A 109 -4.04 -9.40 3.21
C SER A 109 -2.99 -10.45 2.82
N TYR A 110 -2.25 -10.24 1.72
CA TYR A 110 -1.21 -11.14 1.26
C TYR A 110 0.05 -11.10 2.13
N GLY A 111 0.23 -10.05 2.93
CA GLY A 111 1.42 -9.80 3.74
C GLY A 111 2.63 -9.32 2.93
N TRP A 112 3.82 -9.66 3.43
CA TRP A 112 5.10 -9.32 2.80
C TRP A 112 5.30 -10.02 1.42
N ARG A 113 6.12 -9.38 0.57
CA ARG A 113 6.38 -9.75 -0.84
C ARG A 113 7.08 -11.12 -0.97
N PRO A 114 6.92 -11.84 -2.12
CA PRO A 114 6.33 -11.39 -3.40
C PRO A 114 4.82 -11.68 -3.54
N ILE A 115 4.07 -10.73 -4.12
CA ILE A 115 2.60 -10.82 -4.26
C ILE A 115 2.11 -11.00 -5.71
N LYS A 116 2.91 -10.68 -6.73
CA LYS A 116 2.46 -10.62 -8.14
C LYS A 116 1.90 -11.95 -8.65
N LYS A 117 2.68 -13.02 -8.56
CA LYS A 117 2.27 -14.38 -8.99
C LYS A 117 1.10 -14.92 -8.16
N ARG A 118 1.07 -14.60 -6.87
CA ARG A 118 -0.03 -15.00 -5.98
C ARG A 118 -1.33 -14.31 -6.39
N LEU A 119 -1.27 -13.02 -6.71
CA LEU A 119 -2.42 -12.25 -7.16
C LEU A 119 -2.96 -12.76 -8.51
N GLN A 120 -2.08 -13.11 -9.46
CA GLN A 120 -2.48 -13.74 -10.71
C GLN A 120 -3.26 -15.04 -10.49
N ARG A 121 -2.73 -15.92 -9.64
CA ARG A 121 -3.40 -17.18 -9.28
C ARG A 121 -4.70 -16.96 -8.50
N SER A 122 -4.76 -15.93 -7.67
CA SER A 122 -6.01 -15.57 -7.00
C SER A 122 -7.06 -15.05 -7.96
N ILE A 123 -6.67 -14.33 -9.02
CA ILE A 123 -7.60 -13.92 -10.07
C ILE A 123 -8.15 -15.14 -10.82
N LEU A 124 -7.31 -16.14 -11.11
CA LEU A 124 -7.78 -17.43 -11.67
C LEU A 124 -8.81 -18.09 -10.76
N GLY A 125 -8.47 -18.29 -9.48
CA GLY A 125 -9.37 -18.93 -8.51
C GLY A 125 -10.67 -18.14 -8.27
N ILE A 126 -10.64 -16.80 -8.35
CA ILE A 126 -11.85 -15.97 -8.28
C ILE A 126 -12.75 -16.20 -9.50
N ILE A 127 -12.18 -16.21 -10.71
CA ILE A 127 -12.96 -16.43 -11.95
C ILE A 127 -13.54 -17.84 -11.95
N GLU A 128 -12.77 -18.83 -11.50
CA GLU A 128 -13.19 -20.22 -11.32
C GLU A 128 -14.36 -20.31 -10.34
N ALA A 129 -14.25 -19.72 -9.15
CA ALA A 129 -15.34 -19.66 -8.16
C ALA A 129 -16.61 -18.97 -8.70
N ILE A 130 -16.46 -17.91 -9.51
CA ILE A 130 -17.60 -17.23 -10.15
C ILE A 130 -18.27 -18.15 -11.19
N ASN A 131 -17.49 -18.88 -11.99
CA ASN A 131 -18.02 -19.78 -13.01
C ASN A 131 -18.72 -20.98 -12.38
N GLU A 132 -18.12 -21.58 -11.34
CA GLU A 132 -18.73 -22.64 -10.55
C GLU A 132 -20.10 -22.22 -10.01
N TYR A 133 -20.21 -21.00 -9.47
CA TYR A 133 -21.48 -20.47 -8.98
C TYR A 133 -22.53 -20.29 -10.10
N LYS A 134 -22.14 -19.79 -11.28
CA LYS A 134 -23.04 -19.63 -12.43
C LYS A 134 -23.55 -20.97 -12.98
N ASP A 135 -22.70 -21.99 -13.00
CA ASP A 135 -23.02 -23.32 -13.52
C ASP A 135 -23.74 -24.21 -12.49
N SER A 136 -23.74 -23.83 -11.20
CA SER A 136 -24.28 -24.59 -10.07
C SER A 136 -25.80 -24.86 -10.08
N THR A 137 -26.51 -24.56 -11.17
CA THR A 137 -27.88 -25.05 -11.40
C THR A 137 -27.96 -26.60 -11.48
N MET A 138 -26.83 -27.35 -11.44
CA MET A 138 -26.86 -28.82 -11.58
C MET A 138 -25.97 -29.70 -10.69
N LYS A 139 -25.08 -29.21 -9.81
CA LYS A 139 -24.28 -30.12 -8.94
C LYS A 139 -24.00 -29.52 -7.56
N GLN A 140 -24.74 -29.97 -6.57
CA GLN A 140 -24.42 -29.77 -5.16
C GLN A 140 -23.43 -30.86 -4.69
N MET A 141 -22.36 -30.42 -3.99
CA MET A 141 -21.54 -31.16 -3.00
C MET A 141 -20.11 -31.66 -3.32
N GLU A 142 -19.54 -31.58 -4.54
CA GLU A 142 -18.15 -32.07 -4.75
C GLU A 142 -17.15 -31.07 -5.39
N VAL A 143 -17.58 -29.90 -5.89
CA VAL A 143 -16.71 -29.00 -6.68
C VAL A 143 -16.21 -27.77 -5.90
N GLU A 144 -16.80 -27.44 -4.75
CA GLU A 144 -16.40 -26.28 -3.91
C GLU A 144 -14.93 -26.33 -3.40
N ASP A 145 -14.23 -27.46 -3.55
CA ASP A 145 -12.89 -27.66 -2.99
C ASP A 145 -11.76 -27.13 -3.91
N GLU A 146 -11.91 -27.15 -5.24
CA GLU A 146 -10.78 -26.82 -6.15
C GLU A 146 -10.46 -25.32 -6.17
N SER A 147 -11.47 -24.46 -6.38
CA SER A 147 -11.30 -23.01 -6.37
C SER A 147 -10.86 -22.49 -5.00
N GLU A 148 -11.41 -23.05 -3.90
CA GLU A 148 -10.98 -22.73 -2.53
C GLU A 148 -9.55 -23.17 -2.25
N GLN A 149 -9.14 -24.37 -2.65
CA GLN A 149 -7.76 -24.84 -2.51
C GLN A 149 -6.78 -23.95 -3.29
N GLN A 150 -7.14 -23.56 -4.52
CA GLN A 150 -6.35 -22.66 -5.36
C GLN A 150 -6.15 -21.29 -4.68
N LEU A 151 -7.23 -20.71 -4.13
CA LEU A 151 -7.17 -19.45 -3.40
C LEU A 151 -6.37 -19.58 -2.10
N ASN A 152 -6.59 -20.64 -1.34
CA ASN A 152 -5.92 -20.89 -0.07
C ASN A 152 -4.41 -21.14 -0.23
N ALA A 153 -3.99 -21.81 -1.31
CA ALA A 153 -2.58 -21.99 -1.67
C ALA A 153 -1.83 -20.67 -1.85
N GLN A 154 -2.57 -19.57 -2.10
CA GLN A 154 -1.97 -18.24 -2.16
C GLN A 154 -1.73 -17.63 -0.77
N PHE A 155 -1.96 -18.31 0.36
CA PHE A 155 -1.76 -17.75 1.71
C PHE A 155 -0.92 -18.67 2.62
N PRO A 156 0.37 -18.92 2.32
CA PRO A 156 1.19 -19.89 3.04
C PRO A 156 1.28 -19.58 4.54
N PHE A 157 1.14 -20.58 5.41
CA PHE A 157 1.11 -20.45 6.89
C PHE A 157 -0.17 -19.86 7.51
N SER A 158 -1.18 -19.61 6.67
CA SER A 158 -2.55 -19.28 7.05
C SER A 158 -3.51 -20.15 6.25
N ASN A 159 -4.76 -20.25 6.70
CA ASN A 159 -5.83 -20.80 5.88
C ASN A 159 -6.83 -19.70 5.57
N LEU A 160 -7.47 -19.78 4.41
CA LEU A 160 -8.69 -19.02 4.16
C LEU A 160 -9.90 -19.77 4.74
N VAL A 161 -10.85 -19.02 5.28
CA VAL A 161 -12.16 -19.53 5.71
C VAL A 161 -13.21 -18.75 4.97
N THR A 162 -14.05 -19.45 4.22
CA THR A 162 -15.11 -18.86 3.43
C THR A 162 -16.37 -18.69 4.25
N LYS A 163 -17.05 -17.56 4.10
CA LYS A 163 -18.38 -17.35 4.67
C LYS A 163 -19.22 -16.46 3.76
N THR A 164 -20.42 -16.91 3.44
CA THR A 164 -21.38 -16.12 2.67
C THR A 164 -22.26 -15.28 3.61
N GLU A 165 -22.35 -13.99 3.33
CA GLU A 165 -23.16 -13.03 4.10
C GLU A 165 -24.03 -12.17 3.18
N TYR A 166 -25.26 -11.89 3.59
CA TYR A 166 -26.15 -11.00 2.83
C TYR A 166 -25.84 -9.53 3.14
N PHE A 167 -25.56 -8.75 2.10
CA PHE A 167 -25.33 -7.32 2.23
C PHE A 167 -26.57 -6.56 1.76
N LYS A 168 -27.19 -5.81 2.68
CA LYS A 168 -28.41 -5.04 2.41
C LYS A 168 -28.20 -3.97 1.33
N ASP A 169 -27.04 -3.29 1.34
CA ASP A 169 -26.78 -2.15 0.47
C ASP A 169 -26.56 -2.54 -0.99
N THR A 170 -25.95 -3.70 -1.25
CA THR A 170 -25.79 -4.30 -2.58
C THR A 170 -26.96 -5.22 -2.93
N ASN A 171 -27.90 -5.43 -2.00
CA ASN A 171 -29.04 -6.33 -2.11
C ASN A 171 -28.67 -7.72 -2.66
N SER A 172 -27.52 -8.25 -2.22
CA SER A 172 -26.93 -9.49 -2.75
C SER A 172 -26.14 -10.26 -1.68
N GLN A 173 -25.91 -11.54 -1.94
CA GLN A 173 -25.01 -12.39 -1.14
C GLN A 173 -23.57 -12.11 -1.54
N HIS A 174 -22.68 -12.12 -0.55
CA HIS A 174 -21.25 -11.92 -0.72
C HIS A 174 -20.50 -13.09 -0.10
N THR A 175 -19.66 -13.76 -0.90
CA THR A 175 -18.76 -14.82 -0.44
C THR A 175 -17.44 -14.18 0.00
N LEU A 176 -17.20 -14.20 1.31
CA LEU A 176 -16.04 -13.57 1.95
C LEU A 176 -14.98 -14.61 2.30
N TYR A 177 -13.74 -14.37 1.88
CA TYR A 177 -12.59 -15.21 2.20
C TYR A 177 -11.77 -14.57 3.31
N TYR A 178 -11.95 -15.07 4.52
CA TYR A 178 -11.27 -14.59 5.72
C TYR A 178 -9.92 -15.27 5.91
N VAL A 179 -8.91 -14.54 6.38
CA VAL A 179 -7.73 -15.16 6.96
C VAL A 179 -8.13 -15.77 8.31
N SER A 180 -8.02 -17.09 8.45
CA SER A 180 -8.61 -17.89 9.54
C SER A 180 -8.26 -17.48 10.97
N SER A 181 -7.14 -16.77 11.15
CA SER A 181 -6.66 -16.33 12.46
C SER A 181 -6.57 -14.81 12.48
N SER A 182 -7.26 -14.21 13.45
CA SER A 182 -7.24 -12.75 13.67
C SER A 182 -5.81 -12.22 13.83
N THR A 183 -4.98 -12.87 14.65
CA THR A 183 -3.58 -12.43 14.87
C THR A 183 -2.71 -12.58 13.63
N LYS A 184 -2.77 -13.71 12.93
CA LYS A 184 -2.03 -13.90 11.67
C LYS A 184 -2.52 -12.94 10.59
N GLY A 185 -3.84 -12.70 10.53
CA GLY A 185 -4.47 -11.73 9.65
C GLY A 185 -3.96 -10.31 9.92
N SER A 186 -3.95 -9.87 11.17
CA SER A 186 -3.42 -8.56 11.56
C SER A 186 -1.94 -8.41 11.20
N PHE A 187 -1.10 -9.42 11.49
CA PHE A 187 0.31 -9.38 11.12
C PHE A 187 0.52 -9.25 9.61
N ARG A 188 -0.27 -10.01 8.80
CA ARG A 188 -0.24 -9.88 7.34
C ARG A 188 -0.68 -8.49 6.90
N LEU A 189 -1.79 -7.99 7.41
CA LEU A 189 -2.28 -6.66 7.05
C LEU A 189 -1.22 -5.58 7.35
N ILE A 190 -0.63 -5.57 8.56
CA ILE A 190 0.37 -4.58 8.95
C ILE A 190 1.64 -4.70 8.10
N SER A 191 2.15 -5.92 7.89
CA SER A 191 3.32 -6.13 7.05
C SER A 191 3.05 -5.76 5.59
N GLY A 192 1.94 -6.21 5.02
CA GLY A 192 1.50 -5.89 3.66
C GLY A 192 1.34 -4.38 3.45
N MET A 193 0.70 -3.67 4.39
CA MET A 193 0.60 -2.22 4.35
C MET A 193 1.97 -1.54 4.47
N THR A 194 2.84 -2.02 5.36
CA THR A 194 4.17 -1.42 5.57
C THR A 194 4.98 -1.44 4.28
N PHE A 195 4.86 -2.53 3.52
CA PHE A 195 5.59 -2.66 2.26
C PHE A 195 4.87 -2.07 1.05
N ALA A 196 3.56 -1.87 1.14
CA ALA A 196 2.83 -1.02 0.21
C ALA A 196 3.25 0.46 0.36
N ASN A 197 3.55 0.92 1.58
CA ASN A 197 4.16 2.22 1.85
C ASN A 197 5.61 2.36 1.34
N ASN A 198 6.17 1.29 0.74
CA ASN A 198 7.46 1.27 0.06
C ASN A 198 8.60 1.97 0.84
N PRO A 199 9.10 1.38 1.95
CA PRO A 199 10.10 2.02 2.81
C PRO A 199 11.40 2.38 2.06
N PHE A 200 11.70 1.70 0.96
CA PHE A 200 12.86 2.03 0.12
C PHE A 200 12.70 3.36 -0.63
N ASN A 201 11.49 3.71 -1.04
CA ASN A 201 11.23 5.04 -1.60
C ASN A 201 11.40 6.11 -0.51
N MET A 202 10.92 5.84 0.70
CA MET A 202 11.14 6.75 1.81
C MET A 202 12.63 6.90 2.14
N LEU A 203 13.40 5.81 2.12
CA LEU A 203 14.86 5.86 2.26
C LEU A 203 15.54 6.76 1.21
N LYS A 204 15.10 6.71 -0.06
CA LYS A 204 15.63 7.60 -1.12
C LYS A 204 15.38 9.06 -0.80
N SER A 205 14.23 9.40 -0.23
CA SER A 205 13.94 10.76 0.21
C SER A 205 14.87 11.23 1.34
N LEU A 206 15.40 10.29 2.15
CA LEU A 206 16.32 10.59 3.25
C LEU A 206 17.79 10.77 2.81
N SER A 207 18.12 10.69 1.51
CA SER A 207 19.53 10.75 1.04
C SER A 207 20.25 12.03 1.45
N ASN A 208 19.57 13.18 1.41
CA ASN A 208 20.14 14.46 1.83
C ASN A 208 20.44 14.47 3.34
N ILE A 209 19.60 13.81 4.13
CA ILE A 209 19.82 13.68 5.57
C ILE A 209 21.07 12.85 5.84
N VAL A 210 21.26 11.75 5.08
CA VAL A 210 22.50 10.94 5.18
C VAL A 210 23.72 11.82 4.89
N ALA A 211 23.67 12.64 3.83
CA ALA A 211 24.79 13.52 3.48
C ALA A 211 25.10 14.55 4.58
N ILE A 212 24.07 15.21 5.14
CA ILE A 212 24.23 16.19 6.23
C ILE A 212 24.78 15.53 7.49
N ALA A 213 24.19 14.40 7.89
CA ALA A 213 24.62 13.64 9.06
C ALA A 213 26.05 13.13 8.90
N PHE A 214 26.39 12.57 7.74
CA PHE A 214 27.72 12.07 7.45
C PHE A 214 28.76 13.20 7.48
N THR A 215 28.48 14.33 6.81
CA THR A 215 29.40 15.47 6.80
C THR A 215 29.66 16.00 8.21
N THR A 216 28.60 16.12 9.01
CA THR A 216 28.70 16.58 10.41
C THR A 216 29.47 15.59 11.28
N GLY A 217 29.18 14.30 11.14
CA GLY A 217 29.84 13.25 11.92
C GLY A 217 31.27 12.93 11.50
N ALA A 218 31.60 13.10 10.22
CA ALA A 218 32.93 12.85 9.69
C ALA A 218 33.95 13.82 10.29
N PHE A 219 33.54 15.08 10.50
CA PHE A 219 34.32 16.04 11.28
C PHE A 219 34.56 15.54 12.72
N GLY A 220 33.53 14.93 13.33
CA GLY A 220 33.59 14.28 14.64
C GLY A 220 34.63 13.17 14.75
N ILE A 221 34.79 12.35 13.71
CA ILE A 221 35.74 11.22 13.68
C ILE A 221 37.19 11.67 13.81
N VAL A 222 37.55 12.91 13.52
CA VAL A 222 38.94 13.36 13.64
C VAL A 222 39.29 13.72 15.09
N PHE A 223 38.30 13.92 15.95
CA PHE A 223 38.54 14.33 17.34
C PHE A 223 38.75 13.14 18.28
N THR A 224 39.81 13.24 19.09
CA THR A 224 40.18 12.25 20.10
C THR A 224 39.09 12.00 21.14
N THR A 225 38.27 13.00 21.45
CA THR A 225 37.10 12.85 22.36
C THR A 225 36.14 11.78 21.85
N MET A 226 35.92 11.73 20.53
CA MET A 226 35.04 10.75 19.90
C MET A 226 35.56 9.32 20.09
N TRP A 227 36.86 9.14 19.91
CA TRP A 227 37.53 7.85 20.08
C TRP A 227 37.44 7.39 21.52
N ASN A 228 37.81 8.26 22.46
CA ASN A 228 37.80 7.96 23.89
C ASN A 228 36.41 7.57 24.39
N LEU A 229 35.37 8.34 24.06
CA LEU A 229 34.01 8.01 24.48
C LEU A 229 33.52 6.71 23.86
N SER A 230 33.80 6.46 22.58
CA SER A 230 33.44 5.19 21.92
C SER A 230 34.11 3.97 22.55
N PHE A 231 35.32 4.14 23.11
CA PHE A 231 36.07 3.07 23.74
C PHE A 231 35.63 2.82 25.20
N VAL A 232 35.35 3.89 25.96
CA VAL A 232 34.99 3.81 27.38
C VAL A 232 33.55 3.37 27.58
N TYR A 233 32.65 3.64 26.62
CA TYR A 233 31.25 3.28 26.76
C TYR A 233 31.02 1.77 26.63
N SER A 234 30.25 1.21 27.57
CA SER A 234 29.80 -0.18 27.50
C SER A 234 28.79 -0.38 26.36
N ALA A 235 28.66 -1.63 25.90
CA ALA A 235 27.73 -1.99 24.82
C ALA A 235 26.26 -1.59 25.12
N TRP A 236 25.81 -1.70 26.37
CA TRP A 236 24.46 -1.27 26.76
C TRP A 236 24.27 0.25 26.65
N ARG A 237 25.28 1.02 27.06
CA ARG A 237 25.24 2.49 26.92
C ARG A 237 25.19 2.90 25.45
N MET A 238 25.98 2.24 24.61
CA MET A 238 25.97 2.43 23.16
C MET A 238 24.60 2.09 22.55
N LEU A 239 24.02 0.96 22.95
CA LEU A 239 22.68 0.55 22.53
C LEU A 239 21.61 1.56 22.95
N LEU A 240 21.66 2.08 24.18
CA LEU A 240 20.73 3.13 24.62
C LEU A 240 20.88 4.41 23.80
N ILE A 241 22.10 4.86 23.52
CA ILE A 241 22.34 6.06 22.71
C ILE A 241 21.80 5.86 21.29
N MET A 242 22.03 4.69 20.69
CA MET A 242 21.46 4.32 19.39
C MET A 242 19.93 4.36 19.41
N LEU A 243 19.29 3.73 20.40
CA LEU A 243 17.83 3.72 20.53
C LEU A 243 17.29 5.13 20.70
N VAL A 244 17.90 5.96 21.56
CA VAL A 244 17.51 7.36 21.76
C VAL A 244 17.65 8.16 20.45
N ALA A 245 18.72 7.96 19.70
CA ALA A 245 18.93 8.65 18.42
C ALA A 245 17.88 8.24 17.37
N ILE A 246 17.61 6.94 17.23
CA ILE A 246 16.59 6.41 16.30
C ILE A 246 15.20 6.89 16.70
N LEU A 247 14.84 6.80 17.98
CA LEU A 247 13.55 7.26 18.49
C LEU A 247 13.40 8.78 18.34
N GLY A 248 14.45 9.55 18.64
CA GLY A 248 14.46 11.00 18.47
C GLY A 248 14.23 11.40 17.01
N MET A 249 14.94 10.77 16.07
CA MET A 249 14.74 11.00 14.64
C MET A 249 13.33 10.58 14.18
N MET A 250 12.81 9.46 14.68
CA MET A 250 11.46 8.98 14.37
C MET A 250 10.39 9.97 14.86
N VAL A 251 10.46 10.41 16.12
CA VAL A 251 9.54 11.39 16.70
C VAL A 251 9.63 12.71 15.94
N TRP A 252 10.85 13.17 15.62
CA TRP A 252 11.05 14.40 14.87
C TRP A 252 10.35 14.35 13.50
N ILE A 253 10.55 13.29 12.71
CA ILE A 253 9.92 13.13 11.39
C ILE A 253 8.39 13.06 11.51
N ILE A 254 7.86 12.32 12.49
CA ILE A 254 6.41 12.19 12.70
C ILE A 254 5.78 13.55 13.01
N VAL A 255 6.39 14.34 13.90
CA VAL A 255 5.88 15.65 14.32
C VAL A 255 6.08 16.69 13.22
N ALA A 256 7.27 16.77 12.62
CA ALA A 256 7.61 17.78 11.62
C ALA A 256 6.74 17.67 10.36
N HIS A 257 6.32 16.46 9.98
CA HIS A 257 5.51 16.22 8.79
C HIS A 257 4.05 15.83 9.10
N ASN A 258 3.60 15.94 10.35
CA ASN A 258 2.24 15.58 10.77
C ASN A 258 1.77 14.22 10.23
N LEU A 259 2.62 13.19 10.37
CA LEU A 259 2.40 11.88 9.73
C LEU A 259 1.28 11.05 10.38
N TRP A 260 0.89 11.39 11.60
CA TRP A 260 -0.16 10.69 12.33
C TRP A 260 -1.50 11.37 12.16
N GLU A 261 -2.52 10.57 11.84
CA GLU A 261 -3.90 11.02 11.84
C GLU A 261 -4.49 10.98 13.25
N SER A 262 -5.37 11.93 13.55
CA SER A 262 -6.08 11.97 14.83
C SER A 262 -7.20 10.93 14.88
N PRO A 263 -7.18 9.97 15.84
CA PRO A 263 -8.26 8.99 15.98
C PRO A 263 -9.60 9.60 16.40
N THR A 264 -9.62 10.84 16.91
CA THR A 264 -10.85 11.50 17.37
C THR A 264 -11.68 12.07 16.22
N GLU A 265 -11.04 12.36 15.09
CA GLU A 265 -11.67 12.96 13.90
C GLU A 265 -11.98 11.91 12.81
N SER A 266 -11.61 10.65 13.05
CA SER A 266 -11.75 9.57 12.07
C SER A 266 -13.10 8.85 12.16
N ASN A 267 -13.69 8.59 10.99
CA ASN A 267 -14.87 7.74 10.83
C ASN A 267 -14.61 6.28 11.26
N ASN A 268 -13.36 5.80 11.24
CA ASN A 268 -13.01 4.44 11.66
C ASN A 268 -11.69 4.39 12.43
N LYS A 269 -11.81 4.38 13.77
CA LYS A 269 -10.67 4.36 14.71
C LYS A 269 -9.74 3.16 14.52
N GLN A 270 -10.27 1.98 14.19
CA GLN A 270 -9.46 0.76 14.00
C GLN A 270 -8.57 0.89 12.77
N ILE A 271 -9.11 1.45 11.68
CA ILE A 271 -8.36 1.69 10.44
C ILE A 271 -7.31 2.78 10.64
N THR A 272 -7.66 3.91 11.28
CA THR A 272 -6.69 4.97 11.59
C THR A 272 -5.54 4.48 12.49
N MET A 273 -5.82 3.61 13.46
CA MET A 273 -4.77 3.00 14.27
C MET A 273 -3.81 2.14 13.43
N LEU A 274 -4.34 1.36 12.47
CA LEU A 274 -3.52 0.57 11.55
C LEU A 274 -2.67 1.45 10.64
N TYR A 275 -3.18 2.60 10.19
CA TYR A 275 -2.41 3.56 9.41
C TYR A 275 -1.26 4.14 10.22
N ASN A 276 -1.53 4.65 11.42
CA ASN A 276 -0.50 5.23 12.27
C ASN A 276 0.58 4.18 12.64
N LEU A 277 0.17 2.94 12.95
CA LEU A 277 1.08 1.84 13.23
C LEU A 277 1.95 1.50 12.01
N THR A 278 1.34 1.38 10.84
CA THR A 278 2.04 1.06 9.59
C THR A 278 3.01 2.17 9.21
N THR A 279 2.59 3.43 9.29
CA THR A 279 3.45 4.59 9.03
C THR A 279 4.66 4.59 9.96
N THR A 280 4.44 4.34 11.25
CA THR A 280 5.51 4.22 12.24
C THR A 280 6.46 3.09 11.88
N LEU A 281 5.95 1.89 11.56
CA LEU A 281 6.78 0.74 11.21
C LEU A 281 7.57 0.97 9.91
N THR A 282 6.95 1.59 8.91
CA THR A 282 7.62 1.97 7.64
C THR A 282 8.77 2.94 7.92
N LEU A 283 8.53 3.92 8.80
CA LEU A 283 9.54 4.88 9.25
C LEU A 283 10.66 4.23 10.04
N THR A 284 10.34 3.34 10.98
CA THR A 284 11.35 2.58 11.71
C THR A 284 12.23 1.77 10.75
N VAL A 285 11.66 1.03 9.80
CA VAL A 285 12.41 0.27 8.80
C VAL A 285 13.32 1.18 7.98
N SER A 286 12.81 2.33 7.54
CA SER A 286 13.59 3.29 6.74
C SER A 286 14.72 3.93 7.54
N ILE A 287 14.49 4.30 8.80
CA ILE A 287 15.50 4.85 9.70
C ILE A 287 16.56 3.80 10.04
N VAL A 288 16.19 2.52 10.21
CA VAL A 288 17.16 1.43 10.41
C VAL A 288 18.08 1.31 9.20
N PHE A 289 17.56 1.31 7.97
CA PHE A 289 18.41 1.31 6.77
C PHE A 289 19.29 2.56 6.68
N TYR A 290 18.75 3.74 6.96
CA TYR A 290 19.51 4.98 7.06
C TYR A 290 20.68 4.86 8.05
N TYR A 291 20.42 4.31 9.24
CA TYR A 291 21.41 4.12 10.29
C TYR A 291 22.49 3.13 9.86
N LEU A 292 22.11 2.01 9.23
CA LEU A 292 23.04 1.02 8.69
C LEU A 292 23.96 1.62 7.60
N ILE A 293 23.41 2.45 6.71
CA ILE A 293 24.20 3.14 5.69
C ILE A 293 25.22 4.08 6.34
N LEU A 294 24.80 4.93 7.29
CA LEU A 294 25.71 5.82 8.01
C LEU A 294 26.78 5.05 8.79
N PHE A 295 26.40 3.94 9.45
CA PHE A 295 27.34 3.06 10.13
C PHE A 295 28.42 2.52 9.17
N CYS A 296 28.03 2.02 8.01
CA CYS A 296 28.99 1.56 7.00
C CYS A 296 29.89 2.70 6.51
N LEU A 297 29.34 3.91 6.30
CA LEU A 297 30.13 5.07 5.89
C LEU A 297 31.16 5.48 6.95
N PHE A 298 30.78 5.51 8.23
CA PHE A 298 31.71 5.85 9.32
C PHE A 298 32.70 4.73 9.63
N LEU A 299 32.31 3.47 9.47
CA LEU A 299 33.23 2.34 9.57
C LEU A 299 34.31 2.45 8.49
N LEU A 300 33.91 2.70 7.24
CA LEU A 300 34.85 2.90 6.14
C LEU A 300 35.72 4.15 6.35
N ALA A 301 35.13 5.27 6.76
CA ALA A 301 35.87 6.50 7.03
C ALA A 301 36.92 6.31 8.13
N SER A 302 36.54 5.67 9.24
CA SER A 302 37.47 5.42 10.35
C SER A 302 38.61 4.48 9.96
N LEU A 303 38.33 3.42 9.19
CA LEU A 303 39.37 2.50 8.68
C LEU A 303 40.36 3.19 7.74
N VAL A 304 39.89 4.14 6.92
CA VAL A 304 40.74 4.88 5.97
C VAL A 304 41.55 5.98 6.67
N VAL A 305 40.92 6.72 7.59
CA VAL A 305 41.52 7.93 8.18
C VAL A 305 42.40 7.62 9.40
N LEU A 306 42.12 6.56 10.16
CA LEU A 306 42.77 6.30 11.46
C LEU A 306 43.70 5.09 11.39
N PRO A 307 45.03 5.29 11.41
CA PRO A 307 46.00 4.20 11.50
C PRO A 307 45.81 3.38 12.79
N PRO A 308 45.85 2.03 12.72
CA PRO A 308 45.61 1.18 13.88
C PRO A 308 46.54 1.43 15.06
N ASP A 309 47.82 1.68 14.80
CA ASP A 309 48.82 1.92 15.84
C ASP A 309 48.60 3.26 16.54
N TYR A 310 48.30 4.31 15.76
CA TYR A 310 48.04 5.65 16.30
C TYR A 310 46.78 5.67 17.17
N LEU A 311 45.71 5.03 16.70
CA LEU A 311 44.47 4.91 17.46
C LEU A 311 44.68 4.09 18.73
N GLY A 312 45.41 2.97 18.65
CA GLY A 312 45.72 2.13 19.80
C GLY A 312 46.55 2.85 20.86
N GLN A 313 47.58 3.59 20.45
CA GLN A 313 48.41 4.39 21.35
C GLN A 313 47.60 5.51 22.02
N THR A 314 46.77 6.22 21.27
CA THR A 314 45.93 7.32 21.79
C THR A 314 44.92 6.81 22.81
N LEU A 315 44.35 5.63 22.58
CA LEU A 315 43.41 4.96 23.49
C LEU A 315 44.10 4.19 24.62
N GLN A 316 45.42 4.27 24.73
CA GLN A 316 46.23 3.58 25.75
C GLN A 316 46.03 2.05 25.75
N LEU A 317 45.81 1.46 24.57
CA LEU A 317 45.73 0.02 24.39
C LEU A 317 47.12 -0.61 24.50
N LYS A 318 47.17 -1.89 24.87
CA LYS A 318 48.42 -2.67 24.90
C LYS A 318 49.00 -3.01 23.52
N GLY A 319 48.40 -2.51 22.44
CA GLY A 319 48.78 -2.78 21.05
C GLY A 319 47.95 -1.97 20.06
N SER A 320 48.03 -2.31 18.77
CA SER A 320 47.24 -1.68 17.71
C SER A 320 45.73 -1.81 17.95
N ALA A 321 44.95 -0.81 17.54
CA ALA A 321 43.50 -0.87 17.57
C ALA A 321 42.99 -2.08 16.77
N ASN A 322 42.06 -2.84 17.35
CA ASN A 322 41.46 -3.99 16.71
C ASN A 322 40.18 -3.58 15.96
N PHE A 323 39.61 -4.49 15.17
CA PHE A 323 38.42 -4.21 14.38
C PHE A 323 37.20 -3.82 15.23
N ILE A 324 37.08 -4.32 16.46
CA ILE A 324 35.99 -3.97 17.38
C ILE A 324 36.09 -2.50 17.80
N THR A 325 37.30 -1.95 17.95
CA THR A 325 37.50 -0.52 18.21
C THR A 325 36.88 0.34 17.10
N TYR A 326 37.06 -0.05 15.83
CA TYR A 326 36.46 0.63 14.68
C TYR A 326 34.94 0.46 14.64
N ILE A 327 34.41 -0.74 14.95
CA ILE A 327 32.96 -0.96 15.08
C ILE A 327 32.37 -0.05 16.15
N ASN A 328 32.97 0.04 17.33
CA ASN A 328 32.47 0.88 18.43
C ASN A 328 32.53 2.36 18.06
N LEU A 329 33.61 2.80 17.40
CA LEU A 329 33.75 4.17 16.93
C LEU A 329 32.68 4.52 15.89
N ALA A 330 32.50 3.66 14.88
CA ALA A 330 31.48 3.84 13.86
C ALA A 330 30.07 3.84 14.47
N TRP A 331 29.79 2.93 15.40
CA TRP A 331 28.51 2.85 16.11
C TRP A 331 28.21 4.13 16.89
N PHE A 332 29.22 4.67 17.59
CA PHE A 332 29.08 5.91 18.34
C PHE A 332 28.86 7.11 17.41
N ALA A 333 29.67 7.20 16.33
CA ALA A 333 29.56 8.23 15.31
C ALA A 333 28.20 8.24 14.63
N THR A 334 27.68 7.09 14.23
CA THR A 334 26.34 6.98 13.66
C THR A 334 25.27 7.47 14.61
N SER A 335 25.36 7.11 15.90
CA SER A 335 24.33 7.50 16.87
C SER A 335 24.27 9.01 17.09
N ILE A 336 25.42 9.67 17.26
CA ILE A 336 25.47 11.13 17.41
C ILE A 336 25.04 11.82 16.11
N SER A 337 25.52 11.35 14.97
CA SER A 337 25.23 11.95 13.67
C SER A 337 23.77 11.77 13.26
N THR A 338 23.10 10.72 13.73
CA THR A 338 21.66 10.52 13.52
C THR A 338 20.86 11.66 14.16
N VAL A 339 21.26 12.13 15.34
CA VAL A 339 20.63 13.29 16.00
C VAL A 339 20.87 14.58 15.19
N ALA A 340 22.10 14.79 14.71
CA ALA A 340 22.41 15.94 13.85
C ALA A 340 21.64 15.90 12.52
N GLY A 341 21.51 14.73 11.91
CA GLY A 341 20.73 14.49 10.69
C GLY A 341 19.25 14.80 10.86
N ALA A 342 18.67 14.51 12.02
CA ALA A 342 17.26 14.82 12.29
C ALA A 342 16.96 16.31 12.11
N ILE A 343 17.86 17.21 12.52
CA ILE A 343 17.70 18.67 12.31
C ILE A 343 17.68 19.00 10.81
N GLY A 344 18.54 18.36 10.02
CA GLY A 344 18.55 18.50 8.56
C GLY A 344 17.33 17.91 7.85
N ALA A 345 16.60 17.00 8.48
CA ALA A 345 15.42 16.35 7.91
C ALA A 345 14.25 17.29 7.65
N GLY A 346 14.14 18.39 8.41
CA GLY A 346 13.10 19.41 8.18
C GLY A 346 13.25 20.17 6.85
N LEU A 347 14.37 20.03 6.14
CA LEU A 347 14.64 20.69 4.86
C LEU A 347 14.35 19.81 3.64
N ASN A 348 13.85 18.59 3.86
CA ASN A 348 13.57 17.65 2.77
C ASN A 348 12.24 17.93 2.07
N ASN A 349 12.10 17.35 0.88
CA ASN A 349 10.89 17.45 0.09
C ASN A 349 9.74 16.69 0.77
N GLU A 350 8.91 17.45 1.50
CA GLU A 350 7.79 16.98 2.31
C GLU A 350 6.84 16.08 1.52
N SER A 351 6.59 16.40 0.24
CA SER A 351 5.70 15.62 -0.64
C SER A 351 6.11 14.14 -0.77
N GLN A 352 7.41 13.83 -0.89
CA GLN A 352 7.88 12.45 -1.08
C GLN A 352 7.79 11.61 0.20
N ILE A 353 7.96 12.24 1.36
CA ILE A 353 7.80 11.60 2.67
C ILE A 353 6.31 11.33 2.91
N LEU A 354 5.45 12.31 2.63
CA LEU A 354 4.02 12.22 2.81
C LEU A 354 3.36 11.19 1.88
N GLU A 355 3.69 11.17 0.58
CA GLU A 355 3.18 10.21 -0.40
C GLU A 355 3.48 8.74 -0.04
N SER A 356 4.50 8.51 0.77
CA SER A 356 4.87 7.19 1.27
C SER A 356 4.00 6.71 2.45
N THR A 357 3.01 7.50 2.89
CA THR A 357 2.11 7.16 4.00
C THR A 357 0.67 6.92 3.53
N TYR A 358 -0.11 6.13 4.27
CA TYR A 358 -1.51 5.88 3.95
C TYR A 358 -2.38 7.11 4.15
N GLY A 359 -2.18 7.81 5.26
CA GLY A 359 -3.10 8.89 5.64
C GLY A 359 -3.09 10.05 4.66
N TYR A 360 -1.90 10.43 4.17
CA TYR A 360 -1.79 11.45 3.14
C TYR A 360 -2.44 11.03 1.82
N ARG A 361 -2.19 9.79 1.36
CA ARG A 361 -2.82 9.24 0.14
C ARG A 361 -4.33 9.19 0.27
N GLN A 362 -4.84 8.85 1.44
CA GLN A 362 -6.28 8.81 1.69
C GLN A 362 -6.89 10.21 1.69
N LYS A 363 -6.23 11.20 2.29
CA LYS A 363 -6.66 12.60 2.22
C LYS A 363 -6.74 13.10 0.78
N GLN A 364 -5.75 12.80 -0.06
CA GLN A 364 -5.78 13.13 -1.48
C GLN A 364 -6.92 12.42 -2.23
N ARG A 365 -7.23 11.16 -1.88
CA ARG A 365 -8.36 10.43 -2.48
C ARG A 365 -9.70 11.07 -2.15
N TYR A 366 -9.90 11.51 -0.91
CA TYR A 366 -11.12 12.24 -0.54
C TYR A 366 -11.23 13.57 -1.29
N GLN A 367 -10.14 14.35 -1.39
CA GLN A 367 -10.15 15.60 -2.16
C GLN A 367 -10.54 15.36 -3.62
N LYS A 368 -9.96 14.34 -4.25
CA LYS A 368 -10.29 13.98 -5.64
C LYS A 368 -11.72 13.48 -5.81
N MET A 369 -12.25 12.74 -4.83
CA MET A 369 -13.65 12.30 -4.85
C MET A 369 -14.62 13.49 -4.74
N ASP A 370 -14.32 14.45 -3.87
CA ASP A 370 -15.12 15.68 -3.73
C ASP A 370 -15.09 16.53 -5.00
N GLU A 371 -13.94 16.59 -5.68
CA GLU A 371 -13.79 17.23 -7.00
C GLU A 371 -14.63 16.50 -8.07
N ASP A 372 -14.48 15.17 -8.18
CA ASP A 372 -15.24 14.35 -9.14
C ASP A 372 -16.76 14.44 -8.91
N GLU A 373 -17.22 14.54 -7.65
CA GLU A 373 -18.64 14.72 -7.31
C GLU A 373 -19.17 16.10 -7.75
N LYS A 374 -18.39 17.17 -7.55
CA LYS A 374 -18.75 18.52 -8.02
C LYS A 374 -18.81 18.59 -9.55
N GLU A 375 -17.83 18.05 -10.25
CA GLU A 375 -17.82 18.00 -11.72
C GLU A 375 -18.98 17.17 -12.30
N ARG A 376 -19.47 16.16 -11.56
CA ARG A 376 -20.66 15.41 -11.97
C ARG A 376 -21.94 16.22 -11.75
N ALA A 377 -22.07 16.88 -10.60
CA ALA A 377 -23.22 17.74 -10.32
C ALA A 377 -23.34 18.87 -11.34
N GLU A 378 -22.23 19.52 -11.70
CA GLU A 378 -22.20 20.55 -12.75
C GLU A 378 -22.63 19.99 -14.11
N ARG A 379 -22.13 18.81 -14.52
CA ARG A 379 -22.55 18.17 -15.77
C ARG A 379 -24.02 17.76 -15.80
N GLU A 380 -24.57 17.33 -14.66
CA GLU A 380 -25.99 16.99 -14.54
C GLU A 380 -26.86 18.24 -14.64
N GLU A 381 -26.44 19.35 -14.03
CA GLU A 381 -27.10 20.65 -14.14
C GLU A 381 -27.09 21.15 -15.60
N ASP A 382 -25.92 21.14 -16.26
CA ASP A 382 -25.78 21.51 -17.68
C ASP A 382 -26.65 20.65 -18.60
N ALA A 383 -26.71 19.34 -18.35
CA ALA A 383 -27.55 18.42 -19.13
C ALA A 383 -29.04 18.71 -18.93
N GLN A 384 -29.48 18.99 -17.70
CA GLN A 384 -30.86 19.36 -17.40
C GLN A 384 -31.25 20.68 -18.06
N ASP A 385 -30.36 21.67 -18.05
CA ASP A 385 -30.62 22.96 -18.68
C ASP A 385 -30.64 22.85 -20.20
N ALA A 386 -29.76 22.05 -20.81
CA ALA A 386 -29.81 21.74 -22.23
C ALA A 386 -31.13 21.05 -22.63
N ILE A 387 -31.65 20.13 -21.79
CA ILE A 387 -32.95 19.49 -22.00
C ILE A 387 -34.09 20.51 -21.91
N LYS A 388 -34.07 21.41 -20.91
CA LYS A 388 -35.06 22.49 -20.77
C LYS A 388 -35.05 23.42 -21.98
N THR A 389 -33.87 23.86 -22.44
CA THR A 389 -33.74 24.74 -23.61
C THR A 389 -34.27 24.07 -24.87
N LYS A 390 -33.90 22.81 -25.14
CA LYS A 390 -34.47 22.05 -26.27
C LYS A 390 -35.98 21.91 -26.20
N LYS A 391 -36.53 21.70 -25.00
CA LYS A 391 -37.98 21.63 -24.79
C LYS A 391 -38.65 22.97 -25.11
N GLN A 392 -38.11 24.07 -24.61
CA GLN A 392 -38.61 25.42 -24.89
C GLN A 392 -38.55 25.77 -26.39
N GLU A 393 -37.45 25.44 -27.07
CA GLU A 393 -37.33 25.62 -28.53
C GLU A 393 -38.35 24.78 -29.31
N SER A 394 -38.59 23.54 -28.88
CA SER A 394 -39.59 22.67 -29.51
C SER A 394 -41.02 23.19 -29.33
N GLU A 395 -41.34 23.72 -28.13
CA GLU A 395 -42.64 24.33 -27.84
C GLU A 395 -42.84 25.65 -28.60
N ALA A 396 -41.78 26.46 -28.75
CA ALA A 396 -41.81 27.68 -29.56
C ALA A 396 -42.07 27.37 -31.05
N LYS A 397 -41.35 26.41 -31.62
CA LYS A 397 -41.55 25.94 -33.01
C LYS A 397 -42.96 25.37 -33.25
N ALA A 398 -43.49 24.62 -32.28
CA ALA A 398 -44.86 24.09 -32.37
C ALA A 398 -45.92 25.21 -32.34
N LYS A 399 -45.71 26.27 -31.56
CA LYS A 399 -46.59 27.45 -31.55
C LYS A 399 -46.53 28.26 -32.84
N GLU A 400 -45.34 28.44 -33.42
CA GLU A 400 -45.18 29.11 -34.73
C GLU A 400 -45.88 28.32 -35.85
N TYR A 401 -45.73 27.00 -35.87
CA TYR A 401 -46.40 26.13 -36.85
C TYR A 401 -47.94 26.16 -36.74
N ASN A 402 -48.48 26.23 -35.52
CA ASN A 402 -49.93 26.33 -35.31
C ASN A 402 -50.51 27.72 -35.61
N ASN A 403 -49.70 28.78 -35.59
CA ASN A 403 -50.14 30.14 -35.94
C ASN A 403 -50.00 30.45 -37.44
N SER A 404 -49.40 29.54 -38.22
CA SER A 404 -49.16 29.70 -39.67
C SER A 404 -50.04 28.80 -40.55
N ASN A 405 -50.93 28.01 -39.93
CA ASN A 405 -52.09 27.37 -40.55
C ASN A 405 -53.37 28.03 -40.03
#